data_AF-A0A1I1Y3B7-F1
#
_entry.id   AF-A0A1I1Y3B7-F1
#
_cell.length_a   1.000
_cell.length_b   1.000
_cell.length_c   1.000
_cell.angle_alpha   90.00
_cell.angle_beta   90.00
_cell.angle_gamma   90.00
#
_symmetry.space_group_name_H-M   'P 1'
#
loop_
_entity.id
_entity.type
_entity.pdbx_description
1 polymer ?
#
loop_
_entity_poly.entity_id
_entity_poly.type
_entity_poly.pdbx_seq_one_letter_code
_entity_poly.pdbx_strand_id
1 'polypeptide(L)' 'MVHNNDTTKNRSFKHLSSYERGEIYALLKEGRSIRYIAKKLNRSPSTISREIKRGTTTQLRSDLSSYTSYFP' A
#
# COMPACT_ATOMS: atom_id res chain seq x y z
N MET A 1 24.28 37.29 4.75
CA MET A 1 23.73 36.09 4.11
C MET A 1 23.70 34.98 5.16
N VAL A 2 22.53 34.47 5.52
CA VAL A 2 22.38 33.40 6.52
C VAL A 2 22.53 32.08 5.81
N HIS A 3 23.53 31.28 6.20
CA HIS A 3 23.71 29.93 5.70
C HIS A 3 22.94 28.98 6.61
N ASN A 4 21.87 28.37 6.09
CA ASN A 4 21.13 27.33 6.80
C ASN A 4 21.97 26.05 6.79
N ASN A 5 22.66 25.78 7.90
CA ASN A 5 23.53 24.62 8.08
C ASN A 5 22.71 23.38 8.52
N ASP A 6 21.68 23.02 7.76
CA ASP A 6 20.88 21.83 8.05
C ASP A 6 21.68 20.56 7.69
N THR A 7 22.24 19.89 8.70
CA THR A 7 23.04 18.66 8.58
C THR A 7 22.21 17.39 8.57
N THR A 8 20.88 17.50 8.67
CA THR A 8 20.00 16.33 8.74
C THR A 8 19.81 15.71 7.36
N LYS A 9 20.28 14.47 7.19
CA LYS A 9 20.08 13.71 5.95
C LYS A 9 18.58 13.52 5.70
N ASN A 10 18.08 13.99 4.56
CA ASN A 10 16.67 13.86 4.20
C ASN A 10 16.29 12.36 4.15
N ARG A 11 15.39 11.94 5.05
CA ARG A 11 15.01 10.53 5.20
C ARG A 11 13.97 10.19 4.14
N SER A 12 14.33 9.33 3.18
CA SER A 12 13.33 8.71 2.31
C SER A 12 12.42 7.82 3.16
N PHE A 13 11.13 8.16 3.25
CA PHE A 13 10.15 7.34 3.94
C PHE A 13 10.00 5.99 3.21
N LYS A 14 10.60 4.95 3.79
CA LYS A 14 10.60 3.59 3.21
C LYS A 14 9.22 2.94 3.21
N HIS A 15 8.34 3.35 4.13
CA HIS A 15 7.00 2.77 4.30
C HIS A 15 6.03 3.23 3.21
N LEU A 16 4.98 2.43 3.00
CA LEU A 16 3.84 2.87 2.19
C LEU A 16 3.10 3.96 2.97
N SER A 17 2.80 5.06 2.28
CA SER A 17 1.90 6.10 2.79
C SER A 17 0.45 5.60 2.81
N SER A 18 -0.41 6.25 3.58
CA SER A 18 -1.86 6.00 3.55
C SER A 18 -2.44 6.17 2.15
N TYR A 19 -1.95 7.15 1.39
CA TYR A 19 -2.36 7.38 0.01
C TYR A 19 -1.99 6.21 -0.91
N GLU A 20 -0.75 5.73 -0.84
CA GLU A 20 -0.33 4.54 -1.63
C GLU A 20 -1.16 3.31 -1.27
N ARG A 21 -1.50 3.11 0.02
CA ARG A 21 -2.39 2.00 0.43
C ARG A 21 -3.80 2.15 -0.13
N GLY A 22 -4.33 3.36 -0.17
CA GLY A 22 -5.60 3.68 -0.83
C GLY A 22 -5.57 3.37 -2.33
N GLU A 23 -4.47 3.69 -3.02
CA GLU A 23 -4.29 3.32 -4.43
C GLU A 23 -4.21 1.81 -4.64
N ILE A 24 -3.50 1.07 -3.77
CA ILE A 24 -3.48 -0.40 -3.80
C ILE A 24 -4.91 -0.95 -3.70
N TYR A 25 -5.70 -0.43 -2.74
CA TYR A 25 -7.08 -0.86 -2.54
C TYR A 25 -7.96 -0.62 -3.77
N ALA A 26 -7.91 0.58 -4.36
CA ALA A 26 -8.68 0.92 -5.55
C ALA A 26 -8.32 0.02 -6.74
N LEU A 27 -7.01 -0.17 -6.99
CA LEU A 27 -6.53 -0.98 -8.12
C LEU A 27 -6.83 -2.47 -7.95
N LEU A 28 -6.85 -2.98 -6.72
CA LEU A 28 -7.28 -4.35 -6.46
C LEU A 28 -8.78 -4.53 -6.73
N LYS A 29 -9.61 -3.54 -6.35
CA LYS A 29 -11.04 -3.56 -6.70
C LYS A 29 -11.28 -3.50 -8.20
N GLU A 30 -10.41 -2.83 -8.96
CA GLU A 30 -10.41 -2.86 -10.42
C GLU A 30 -9.88 -4.18 -11.03
N GLY A 31 -9.42 -5.14 -10.22
CA GLY A 31 -8.89 -6.42 -10.70
C GLY A 31 -7.47 -6.32 -11.28
N ARG A 32 -6.70 -5.27 -10.97
CA ARG A 32 -5.33 -5.10 -11.45
C ARG A 32 -4.37 -6.07 -10.75
N SER A 33 -3.36 -6.54 -11.50
CA SER A 33 -2.35 -7.44 -10.94
C SER A 33 -1.37 -6.72 -10.02
N ILE A 34 -0.77 -7.47 -9.08
CA ILE A 34 0.26 -6.96 -8.15
C ILE A 34 1.42 -6.30 -8.91
N ARG A 35 1.84 -6.88 -10.04
CA ARG A 35 2.93 -6.32 -10.86
C ARG A 35 2.54 -4.97 -11.46
N TYR A 36 1.30 -4.81 -11.89
CA TYR A 36 0.80 -3.54 -12.41
C TYR A 36 0.81 -2.46 -11.32
N ILE A 37 0.27 -2.79 -10.15
CA ILE A 37 0.22 -1.88 -8.99
C ILE A 37 1.64 -1.46 -8.56
N ALA A 38 2.55 -2.43 -8.48
CA ALA A 38 3.95 -2.18 -8.14
C ALA A 38 4.63 -1.22 -9.12
N LYS A 39 4.39 -1.39 -10.42
CA LYS A 39 4.92 -0.49 -11.46
C LYS A 39 4.32 0.92 -11.33
N LYS A 40 3.00 1.04 -11.09
CA LYS A 40 2.33 2.33 -10.94
C LYS A 40 2.84 3.11 -9.73
N LEU A 41 3.05 2.43 -8.60
CA LEU A 41 3.52 3.04 -7.36
C LEU A 41 5.05 3.16 -7.27
N ASN A 42 5.79 2.71 -8.29
CA ASN A 42 7.26 2.59 -8.25
C ASN A 42 7.78 1.84 -7.01
N ARG A 43 7.06 0.77 -6.61
CA ARG A 43 7.43 -0.10 -5.48
C ARG A 43 7.79 -1.49 -5.97
N SER A 44 8.53 -2.24 -5.15
CA SER A 44 8.80 -3.64 -5.48
C SER A 44 7.51 -4.47 -5.43
N PRO A 45 7.30 -5.44 -6.34
CA PRO A 45 6.15 -6.35 -6.28
C PRO A 45 6.06 -7.10 -4.94
N SER A 46 7.22 -7.39 -4.33
CA SER A 46 7.30 -8.05 -3.03
C SER A 46 6.77 -7.16 -1.88
N THR A 47 6.92 -5.84 -1.98
CA THR A 47 6.38 -4.89 -1.01
C THR A 47 4.86 -4.88 -1.09
N ILE A 48 4.30 -4.75 -2.30
CA ILE A 48 2.86 -4.75 -2.54
C ILE A 48 2.24 -6.09 -2.11
N SER A 49 2.85 -7.22 -2.48
CA SER A 49 2.36 -8.54 -2.07
C SER A 49 2.34 -8.72 -0.55
N ARG A 50 3.40 -8.31 0.15
CA ARG A 50 3.46 -8.37 1.62
C ARG A 50 2.44 -7.47 2.28
N GLU A 51 2.23 -6.27 1.74
CA GLU A 51 1.22 -5.34 2.22
C GLU A 51 -0.19 -5.95 2.10
N ILE A 52 -0.53 -6.45 0.91
CA ILE A 52 -1.83 -7.08 0.66
C ILE A 52 -2.02 -8.26 1.62
N LYS A 53 -1.01 -9.12 1.76
CA LYS A 53 -1.09 -10.26 2.68
C LYS A 53 -1.32 -9.84 4.13
N ARG A 54 -0.75 -8.71 4.57
CA ARG A 54 -0.93 -8.18 5.94
C ARG A 54 -2.29 -7.52 6.14
N GLY A 55 -2.78 -6.77 5.16
CA GLY A 55 -4.07 -6.07 5.24
C GLY A 55 -5.29 -6.88 4.79
N THR A 56 -5.09 -8.08 4.24
CA THR A 56 -6.20 -8.96 3.87
C THR A 56 -6.72 -9.70 5.08
N THR A 57 -8.02 -9.55 5.35
CA THR A 57 -8.70 -10.22 6.45
C THR A 57 -9.95 -10.93 5.96
N THR A 58 -10.33 -12.00 6.66
CA THR A 58 -11.63 -12.66 6.49
C THR A 58 -12.69 -11.90 7.25
N GLN A 59 -13.77 -11.52 6.56
CA GLN A 59 -14.91 -10.79 7.09
C GLN A 59 -16.17 -11.62 6.93
N LEU A 60 -17.18 -11.33 7.76
CA LEU A 60 -18.50 -11.92 7.65
C LEU A 60 -19.47 -10.91 7.04
N ARG A 61 -20.35 -11.39 6.17
CA ARG A 61 -21.50 -10.64 5.67
C ARG A 61 -22.68 -10.79 6.65
N SER A 62 -23.74 -10.02 6.40
CA SER A 62 -24.97 -10.09 7.19
C SER A 62 -25.66 -11.46 7.15
N ASP A 63 -25.44 -12.22 6.09
CA ASP A 63 -25.93 -13.60 5.89
C ASP A 63 -24.99 -14.65 6.51
N LEU A 64 -24.01 -14.24 7.32
CA LEU A 64 -22.95 -15.09 7.92
C LEU A 64 -22.01 -15.74 6.90
N SER A 65 -22.09 -15.39 5.61
CA SER A 65 -21.10 -15.85 4.62
C SER A 65 -19.76 -15.15 4.81
N SER A 66 -18.66 -15.89 4.67
CA SER A 66 -17.32 -15.34 4.80
C SER A 66 -16.78 -14.83 3.46
N TYR A 67 -16.02 -13.74 3.49
CA TYR A 67 -15.30 -13.24 2.32
C TYR A 67 -13.95 -12.67 2.73
N THR A 68 -12.98 -12.68 1.82
CA THR A 68 -11.67 -12.06 2.03
C THR A 68 -11.63 -10.71 1.35
N SER A 69 -11.15 -9.69 2.05
CA SER A 69 -10.94 -8.37 1.48
C SER A 69 -9.71 -7.71 2.08
N TYR A 70 -8.98 -6.98 1.23
CA TYR A 70 -7.89 -6.12 1.64
C TYR A 70 -8.46 -4.83 2.22
N PHE A 71 -7.97 -4.44 3.40
CA PHE A 71 -8.27 -3.16 4.04
C PHE A 71 -6.95 -2.41 4.29
N PRO A 72 -6.76 -1.22 3.69
CA PRO A 72 -5.55 -0.42 3.83
C PRO A 72 -5.38 0.26 5.20
#